data_AF-A0A7R9M1V8-F1
#
_entry.id   AF-A0A7R9M1V8-F1
#
_cell.length_a   1.000
_cell.length_b   1.000
_cell.length_c   1.000
_cell.angle_alpha   90.00
_cell.angle_beta   90.00
_cell.angle_gamma   90.00
#
_symmetry.space_group_name_H-M   'P 1'
#
loop_
_entity.id
_entity.type
_entity.pdbx_description
1 polymer ?
#
loop_
_entity_poly.entity_id
_entity_poly.type
_entity_poly.pdbx_seq_one_letter_code
_entity_poly.pdbx_strand_id
1 'polypeptide(L)'
;RCEEYTSIFENDTIELQYAYCENIHDGRGYTSGRAGFCTGTGDAVVVVRKYTAKKPSNPLAKFLPELEKLAKSGSGDTSKLGGYVNAWKEAAKDSEFRKVQDEVADEMYYKPAMAHASTYKVKTALAECALYDCIIQHGDGDDGDSIGAILKKTGHVSGDEK
;
A
#
# COMPACT_ATOMS: atom_id res chain seq x y z
N ARG A 1 8.90 10.18 11.99
CA ARG A 1 9.21 9.75 10.58
C ARG A 1 7.86 9.69 9.84
N CYS A 2 7.71 10.11 8.58
CA CYS A 2 6.36 10.24 7.95
C CYS A 2 5.46 8.98 8.03
N GLU A 3 6.08 7.80 8.18
CA GLU A 3 5.39 6.54 8.47
C GLU A 3 4.55 6.57 9.77
N GLU A 4 4.99 7.29 10.80
CA GLU A 4 4.24 7.48 12.06
C GLU A 4 3.00 8.36 11.85
N TYR A 5 3.08 9.39 11.01
CA TYR A 5 1.94 10.26 10.68
C TYR A 5 0.91 9.54 9.80
N THR A 6 1.37 8.74 8.85
CA THR A 6 0.48 7.93 7.99
C THR A 6 -0.20 6.83 8.79
N SER A 7 0.51 6.22 9.73
CA SER A 7 -0.06 5.25 10.66
C SER A 7 -1.16 5.86 11.54
N ILE A 8 -1.05 7.15 11.89
CA ILE A 8 -2.12 7.90 12.57
C ILE A 8 -3.34 8.07 11.64
N PHE A 9 -3.15 8.46 10.38
CA PHE A 9 -4.26 8.67 9.43
C PHE A 9 -4.95 7.37 8.99
N GLU A 10 -4.21 6.28 8.83
CA GLU A 10 -4.73 4.99 8.36
C GLU A 10 -5.25 4.08 9.49
N ASN A 11 -4.67 4.17 10.70
CA ASN A 11 -4.88 3.17 11.75
C ASN A 11 -5.06 3.74 13.17
N ASP A 12 -5.04 5.08 13.36
CA ASP A 12 -5.12 5.75 14.67
C ASP A 12 -4.10 5.21 15.71
N THR A 13 -2.91 4.81 15.22
CA THR A 13 -1.80 4.30 16.06
C THR A 13 -0.46 4.53 15.36
N ILE A 14 0.64 4.66 16.11
CA ILE A 14 2.02 4.73 15.57
C ILE A 14 2.63 3.33 15.31
N GLU A 15 1.89 2.26 15.61
CA GLU A 15 2.34 0.88 15.42
C GLU A 15 2.00 0.37 14.02
N LEU A 16 3.03 0.06 13.22
CA LEU A 16 2.86 -0.54 11.89
C LEU A 16 2.12 -1.89 11.99
N GLN A 17 0.95 -1.96 11.36
CA GLN A 17 0.06 -3.11 11.42
C GLN A 17 0.42 -4.21 10.40
N TYR A 18 1.63 -4.77 10.51
CA TYR A 18 2.12 -5.82 9.59
C TYR A 18 1.20 -7.05 9.49
N ALA A 19 0.49 -7.38 10.56
CA ALA A 19 -0.38 -8.55 10.65
C ALA A 19 -1.86 -8.27 10.32
N TYR A 20 -2.23 -7.00 10.11
CA TYR A 20 -3.60 -6.67 9.73
C TYR A 20 -3.97 -7.35 8.40
N CYS A 21 -5.17 -7.90 8.33
CA CYS A 21 -5.72 -8.52 7.13
C CYS A 21 -7.22 -8.73 7.34
N GLU A 22 -8.03 -7.99 6.59
CA GLU A 22 -9.48 -8.00 6.70
C GLU A 22 -10.11 -7.65 5.35
N ASN A 23 -11.29 -8.23 5.07
CA ASN A 23 -12.11 -7.78 3.96
C ASN A 23 -13.14 -6.81 4.53
N ILE A 24 -12.90 -5.52 4.34
CA ILE A 24 -13.78 -4.45 4.82
C ILE A 24 -15.00 -4.23 3.91
N HIS A 25 -15.18 -5.10 2.91
CA HIS A 25 -16.30 -5.09 1.96
C HIS A 25 -16.43 -3.81 1.13
N ASP A 26 -15.31 -3.15 0.84
CA ASP A 26 -15.21 -1.96 -0.01
C ASP A 26 -15.05 -2.27 -1.52
N GLY A 27 -15.07 -3.55 -1.88
CA GLY A 27 -14.89 -4.03 -3.25
C GLY A 27 -13.44 -4.26 -3.68
N ARG A 28 -12.45 -3.98 -2.82
CA ARG A 28 -11.02 -4.19 -3.10
C ARG A 28 -10.49 -5.56 -2.62
N GLY A 29 -11.34 -6.35 -1.98
CA GLY A 29 -11.01 -7.69 -1.46
C GLY A 29 -10.42 -7.61 -0.05
N TYR A 30 -9.38 -8.39 0.24
CA TYR A 30 -8.67 -8.27 1.52
C TYR A 30 -7.70 -7.10 1.49
N THR A 31 -7.80 -6.21 2.47
CA THR A 31 -6.85 -5.15 2.79
C THR A 31 -5.90 -5.65 3.87
N SER A 32 -4.59 -5.62 3.63
CA SER A 32 -3.60 -6.32 4.45
C SER A 32 -2.31 -5.54 4.69
N GLY A 33 -1.69 -5.75 5.85
CA GLY A 33 -0.37 -5.24 6.18
C GLY A 33 -0.29 -3.74 6.44
N ARG A 34 0.95 -3.27 6.64
CA ARG A 34 1.25 -1.91 7.13
C ARG A 34 0.82 -0.74 6.23
N ALA A 35 0.44 -1.01 4.98
CA ALA A 35 0.08 0.00 3.99
C ALA A 35 -1.25 -0.32 3.26
N GLY A 36 -2.06 -1.23 3.82
CA GLY A 36 -3.38 -1.53 3.26
C GLY A 36 -3.34 -2.23 1.90
N PHE A 37 -2.41 -3.16 1.69
CA PHE A 37 -2.29 -3.90 0.43
C PHE A 37 -3.57 -4.69 0.12
N CYS A 38 -4.17 -4.43 -1.03
CA CYS A 38 -5.44 -4.99 -1.46
C CYS A 38 -5.31 -6.11 -2.51
N THR A 39 -6.02 -7.22 -2.30
CA THR A 39 -5.99 -8.34 -3.25
C THR A 39 -6.57 -8.01 -4.62
N GLY A 40 -7.54 -7.09 -4.69
CA GLY A 40 -8.21 -6.70 -5.92
C GLY A 40 -7.50 -5.62 -6.73
N THR A 41 -6.64 -4.81 -6.11
CA THR A 41 -5.86 -3.74 -6.79
C THR A 41 -4.47 -4.23 -7.22
N GLY A 42 -3.97 -5.32 -6.63
CA GLY A 42 -2.81 -6.06 -7.12
C GLY A 42 -1.52 -5.83 -6.34
N ASP A 43 -1.45 -4.83 -5.47
CA ASP A 43 -0.33 -4.56 -4.56
C ASP A 43 -0.07 -5.73 -3.58
N ALA A 44 -1.11 -6.38 -3.04
CA ALA A 44 -0.95 -7.59 -2.22
C ALA A 44 -0.27 -8.73 -2.99
N VAL A 45 -0.48 -8.82 -4.32
CA VAL A 45 0.19 -9.81 -5.18
C VAL A 45 1.68 -9.53 -5.27
N VAL A 46 2.08 -8.25 -5.36
CA VAL A 46 3.48 -7.84 -5.38
C VAL A 46 4.18 -8.24 -4.09
N VAL A 47 3.55 -7.97 -2.93
CA VAL A 47 4.06 -8.37 -1.61
C VAL A 47 4.26 -9.88 -1.54
N VAL A 48 3.23 -10.66 -1.87
CA VAL A 48 3.29 -12.13 -1.77
C VAL A 48 4.31 -12.72 -2.76
N ARG A 49 4.43 -12.16 -3.97
CA ARG A 49 5.41 -12.60 -4.97
C ARG A 49 6.84 -12.37 -4.48
N LYS A 50 7.14 -11.16 -3.98
CA LYS A 50 8.47 -10.83 -3.44
C LYS A 50 8.82 -11.72 -2.24
N TYR A 51 7.87 -11.92 -1.32
CA TYR A 51 8.09 -12.80 -0.18
C TYR A 51 8.35 -14.25 -0.61
N THR A 52 7.59 -14.74 -1.60
CA THR A 52 7.77 -16.10 -2.13
C THR A 52 9.08 -16.28 -2.88
N ALA A 53 9.56 -15.26 -3.57
CA ALA A 53 10.89 -15.28 -4.19
C ALA A 53 12.01 -15.43 -3.15
N LYS A 54 11.86 -14.81 -1.96
CA LYS A 54 12.81 -14.93 -0.85
C LYS A 54 12.65 -16.23 -0.07
N LYS A 55 11.41 -16.70 0.13
CA LYS A 55 11.07 -17.91 0.89
C LYS A 55 10.00 -18.71 0.13
N PRO A 56 10.37 -19.66 -0.76
CA PRO A 56 9.40 -20.36 -1.61
C PRO A 56 8.33 -21.17 -0.86
N SER A 57 8.67 -21.74 0.30
CA SER A 57 7.78 -22.60 1.09
C SER A 57 7.01 -21.84 2.19
N ASN A 58 6.67 -20.57 1.95
CA ASN A 58 5.96 -19.74 2.92
C ASN A 58 4.42 -19.99 2.90
N PRO A 59 3.67 -19.63 3.95
CA PRO A 59 2.24 -19.93 4.05
C PRO A 59 1.35 -19.20 3.01
N LEU A 60 1.86 -18.12 2.39
CA LEU A 60 1.15 -17.32 1.39
C LEU A 60 1.36 -17.81 -0.04
N ALA A 61 2.42 -18.59 -0.32
CA ALA A 61 2.79 -19.02 -1.67
C ALA A 61 1.64 -19.72 -2.42
N LYS A 62 0.83 -20.52 -1.71
CA LYS A 62 -0.31 -21.25 -2.29
C LYS A 62 -1.42 -20.35 -2.84
N PHE A 63 -1.51 -19.09 -2.42
CA PHE A 63 -2.54 -18.16 -2.87
C PHE A 63 -2.15 -17.41 -4.14
N LEU A 64 -0.87 -17.41 -4.53
CA LEU A 64 -0.36 -16.65 -5.68
C LEU A 64 -1.18 -16.83 -6.97
N PRO A 65 -1.55 -18.06 -7.39
CA PRO A 65 -2.29 -18.23 -8.64
C PRO A 65 -3.66 -17.52 -8.63
N GLU A 66 -4.39 -17.56 -7.50
CA GLU A 66 -5.69 -16.88 -7.41
C GLU A 66 -5.52 -15.37 -7.25
N LEU A 67 -4.53 -14.94 -6.46
CA LEU A 67 -4.20 -13.53 -6.30
C LEU A 67 -3.85 -12.86 -7.64
N GLU A 68 -3.02 -13.51 -8.47
CA GLU A 68 -2.69 -13.02 -9.82
C GLU A 68 -3.91 -12.88 -10.72
N LYS A 69 -4.85 -13.84 -10.61
CA LYS A 69 -6.09 -13.82 -11.38
C LYS A 69 -6.99 -12.66 -10.97
N LEU A 70 -7.19 -12.47 -9.66
CA LEU A 70 -8.01 -11.39 -9.10
C LEU A 70 -7.46 -10.03 -9.50
N ALA A 71 -6.16 -9.81 -9.32
CA ALA A 71 -5.47 -8.58 -9.71
C ALA A 71 -5.60 -8.28 -11.21
N LYS A 72 -5.43 -9.30 -12.08
CA LYS A 72 -5.59 -9.12 -13.53
C LYS A 72 -7.00 -8.69 -13.91
N SER A 73 -8.01 -9.13 -13.17
CA SER A 73 -9.40 -8.77 -13.40
C SER A 73 -9.89 -7.53 -12.63
N GLY A 74 -9.07 -6.97 -11.74
CA GLY A 74 -9.49 -5.91 -10.81
C GLY A 74 -10.61 -6.35 -9.86
N SER A 75 -10.64 -7.63 -9.45
CA SER A 75 -11.74 -8.20 -8.68
C SER A 75 -11.44 -8.30 -7.19
N GLY A 76 -12.34 -7.77 -6.36
CA GLY A 76 -12.34 -7.96 -4.91
C GLY A 76 -12.94 -9.28 -4.42
N ASP A 77 -13.14 -10.28 -5.28
CA ASP A 77 -13.64 -11.59 -4.87
C ASP A 77 -12.66 -12.28 -3.90
N THR A 78 -13.17 -12.81 -2.80
CA THR A 78 -12.41 -13.50 -1.75
C THR A 78 -12.85 -14.95 -1.55
N SER A 79 -13.82 -15.43 -2.33
CA SER A 79 -14.44 -16.76 -2.20
C SER A 79 -13.43 -17.92 -2.30
N LYS A 80 -12.33 -17.71 -3.04
CA LYS A 80 -11.25 -18.69 -3.25
C LYS A 80 -10.01 -18.46 -2.40
N LEU A 81 -10.04 -17.47 -1.51
CA LEU A 81 -8.93 -17.11 -0.63
C LEU A 81 -9.14 -17.64 0.80
N GLY A 82 -9.78 -18.81 0.93
CA GLY A 82 -10.02 -19.46 2.23
C GLY A 82 -8.72 -19.64 3.03
N GLY A 83 -8.68 -19.07 4.24
CA GLY A 83 -7.52 -19.13 5.13
C GLY A 83 -6.42 -18.11 4.82
N TYR A 84 -6.60 -17.21 3.86
CA TYR A 84 -5.65 -16.15 3.52
C TYR A 84 -5.32 -15.25 4.72
N VAL A 85 -6.35 -14.81 5.45
CA VAL A 85 -6.20 -13.96 6.65
C VAL A 85 -5.28 -14.60 7.68
N ASN A 86 -5.47 -15.89 7.97
CA ASN A 86 -4.65 -16.60 8.94
C ASN A 86 -3.22 -16.80 8.41
N ALA A 87 -3.05 -17.09 7.12
CA ALA A 87 -1.74 -17.22 6.50
C ALA A 87 -0.96 -15.89 6.50
N TRP A 88 -1.65 -14.76 6.31
CA TRP A 88 -1.05 -13.42 6.40
C TRP A 88 -0.57 -13.12 7.81
N LYS A 89 -1.44 -13.34 8.81
CA LYS A 89 -1.10 -13.18 10.23
C LYS A 89 0.06 -14.08 10.64
N GLU A 90 0.12 -15.30 10.13
CA GLU A 90 1.25 -16.20 10.36
C GLU A 90 2.54 -15.71 9.70
N ALA A 91 2.48 -15.30 8.42
CA ALA A 91 3.61 -14.73 7.71
C ALA A 91 4.14 -13.46 8.42
N ALA A 92 3.27 -12.63 8.99
CA ALA A 92 3.65 -11.40 9.71
C ALA A 92 4.54 -11.63 10.94
N LYS A 93 4.62 -12.87 11.45
CA LYS A 93 5.58 -13.23 12.50
C LYS A 93 7.02 -13.27 11.98
N ASP A 94 7.21 -13.56 10.69
CA ASP A 94 8.49 -13.60 10.01
C ASP A 94 9.04 -12.19 9.76
N SER A 95 10.24 -11.90 10.25
CA SER A 95 10.89 -10.62 10.04
C SER A 95 11.20 -10.34 8.56
N GLU A 96 11.39 -11.38 7.75
CA GLU A 96 11.62 -11.20 6.32
C GLU A 96 10.34 -10.79 5.59
N PHE A 97 9.16 -11.25 6.04
CA PHE A 97 7.89 -10.79 5.47
C PHE A 97 7.62 -9.34 5.83
N ARG A 98 7.92 -8.91 7.06
CA ARG A 98 7.80 -7.51 7.47
C ARG A 98 8.69 -6.59 6.63
N LYS A 99 9.95 -6.97 6.40
CA LYS A 99 10.85 -6.24 5.49
C LYS A 99 10.30 -6.15 4.06
N VAL A 100 9.71 -7.23 3.54
CA VAL A 100 9.10 -7.19 2.20
C VAL A 100 7.93 -6.21 2.15
N GLN A 101 7.11 -6.12 3.21
CA GLN A 101 6.06 -5.10 3.28
C GLN A 101 6.66 -3.69 3.28
N ASP A 102 7.75 -3.46 4.00
CA ASP A 102 8.45 -2.16 3.99
C ASP A 102 9.00 -1.83 2.59
N GLU A 103 9.69 -2.78 1.96
CA GLU A 103 10.24 -2.60 0.60
C GLU A 103 9.15 -2.25 -0.42
N VAL A 104 7.99 -2.92 -0.36
CA VAL A 104 6.88 -2.65 -1.29
C VAL A 104 6.21 -1.32 -0.98
N ALA A 105 5.97 -0.99 0.29
CA ALA A 105 5.41 0.30 0.67
C ALA A 105 6.32 1.46 0.22
N ASP A 106 7.63 1.30 0.37
CA ASP A 106 8.61 2.29 -0.06
C ASP A 106 8.62 2.47 -1.59
N GLU A 107 8.58 1.37 -2.34
CA GLU A 107 8.63 1.39 -3.79
C GLU A 107 7.34 1.92 -4.42
N MET A 108 6.18 1.55 -3.88
CA MET A 108 4.88 1.89 -4.48
C MET A 108 4.35 3.25 -4.03
N TYR A 109 4.65 3.68 -2.81
CA TYR A 109 4.04 4.88 -2.23
C TYR A 109 5.10 5.94 -1.86
N TYR A 110 6.12 5.57 -1.09
CA TYR A 110 7.03 6.58 -0.54
C TYR A 110 7.91 7.24 -1.60
N LYS A 111 8.63 6.45 -2.40
CA LYS A 111 9.54 6.97 -3.42
C LYS A 111 8.80 7.82 -4.46
N PRO A 112 7.63 7.43 -4.99
CA PRO A 112 6.90 8.28 -5.90
C PRO A 112 6.36 9.54 -5.24
N ALA A 113 5.85 9.48 -3.99
CA ALA A 113 5.47 10.69 -3.24
C ALA A 113 6.63 11.68 -3.09
N MET A 114 7.83 11.19 -2.78
CA MET A 114 9.02 12.05 -2.66
C MET A 114 9.49 12.60 -4.01
N ALA A 115 9.30 11.86 -5.11
CA ALA A 115 9.55 12.35 -6.46
C ALA A 115 8.59 13.50 -6.83
N HIS A 116 7.31 13.39 -6.47
CA HIS A 116 6.34 14.48 -6.59
C HIS A 116 6.72 15.67 -5.70
N ALA A 117 7.08 15.43 -4.43
CA ALA A 117 7.54 16.47 -3.51
C ALA A 117 8.71 17.27 -4.10
N SER A 118 9.71 16.58 -4.65
CA SER A 118 10.85 17.21 -5.32
C SER A 118 10.42 18.01 -6.56
N THR A 119 9.49 17.49 -7.36
CA THR A 119 8.99 18.15 -8.59
C THR A 119 8.28 19.46 -8.26
N TYR A 120 7.46 19.46 -7.20
CA TYR A 120 6.69 20.62 -6.75
C TYR A 120 7.42 21.48 -5.72
N LYS A 121 8.71 21.18 -5.44
CA LYS A 121 9.58 21.90 -4.49
C LYS A 121 8.99 22.02 -3.09
N VAL A 122 8.27 20.98 -2.65
CA VAL A 122 7.81 20.83 -1.27
C VAL A 122 9.03 20.64 -0.37
N LYS A 123 9.08 21.34 0.76
CA LYS A 123 10.25 21.35 1.66
C LYS A 123 9.92 21.04 3.11
N THR A 124 8.64 21.10 3.47
CA THR A 124 8.22 20.81 4.85
C THR A 124 7.92 19.32 5.01
N ALA A 125 8.36 18.75 6.13
CA ALA A 125 8.04 17.36 6.48
C ALA A 125 6.53 17.11 6.56
N LEU A 126 5.75 18.12 6.94
CA LEU A 126 4.29 18.04 6.98
C LEU A 126 3.69 17.83 5.58
N ALA A 127 4.13 18.63 4.60
CA ALA A 127 3.65 18.53 3.23
C ALA A 127 4.16 17.25 2.53
N GLU A 128 5.38 16.79 2.84
CA GLU A 128 5.87 15.48 2.42
C GLU A 128 4.97 14.34 2.93
N CYS A 129 4.53 14.39 4.20
CA CYS A 129 3.61 13.39 4.73
C CYS A 129 2.22 13.48 4.09
N ALA A 130 1.71 14.67 3.77
CA ALA A 130 0.44 14.83 3.06
C ALA A 130 0.47 14.26 1.63
N LEU A 131 1.60 14.38 0.93
CA LEU A 131 1.79 13.73 -0.38
C LEU A 131 1.85 12.21 -0.26
N TYR A 132 2.47 11.72 0.79
CA TYR A 132 2.56 10.28 1.06
C TYR A 132 1.19 9.68 1.46
N ASP A 133 0.36 10.39 2.21
CA ASP A 133 -1.03 10.00 2.46
C ASP A 133 -1.86 9.99 1.17
N CYS A 134 -1.75 11.05 0.38
CA CYS A 134 -2.46 11.20 -0.89
C CYS A 134 -2.16 10.04 -1.86
N ILE A 135 -0.90 9.62 -1.98
CA ILE A 135 -0.54 8.54 -2.90
C ILE A 135 -1.00 7.16 -2.40
N ILE A 136 -1.11 6.96 -1.09
CA ILE A 136 -1.67 5.72 -0.53
C ILE A 136 -3.15 5.64 -0.85
N GLN A 137 -3.88 6.74 -0.68
CA GLN A 137 -5.33 6.78 -0.88
C GLN A 137 -5.74 6.80 -2.35
N HIS A 138 -4.98 7.49 -3.18
CA HIS A 138 -5.34 7.78 -4.56
C HIS A 138 -4.47 7.09 -5.61
N GLY A 139 -3.34 6.50 -5.21
CA GLY A 139 -2.38 5.90 -6.13
C GLY A 139 -1.62 6.91 -7.00
N ASP A 140 -0.65 6.39 -7.75
CA ASP A 140 0.20 7.15 -8.70
C ASP A 140 -0.20 6.90 -10.16
N GLY A 141 -1.49 6.70 -10.42
CA GLY A 141 -2.02 6.46 -11.76
C GLY A 141 -2.18 7.73 -12.60
N ASP A 142 -2.74 7.54 -13.80
CA ASP A 142 -3.05 8.64 -14.73
C ASP A 142 -4.54 9.06 -14.68
N ASP A 143 -5.33 8.52 -13.75
CA ASP A 143 -6.75 8.85 -13.65
C ASP A 143 -7.01 10.20 -12.96
N GLY A 144 -8.26 10.65 -13.00
CA GLY A 144 -8.65 11.98 -12.53
C GLY A 144 -8.55 12.21 -11.01
N ASP A 145 -8.37 11.12 -10.26
CA ASP A 145 -8.30 11.11 -8.79
C ASP A 145 -6.89 10.78 -8.29
N SER A 146 -5.99 10.30 -9.15
CA SER A 146 -4.58 10.02 -8.83
C SER A 146 -3.81 11.27 -8.37
N ILE A 147 -2.73 11.07 -7.59
CA ILE A 147 -1.95 12.17 -7.00
C ILE A 147 -1.47 13.19 -8.06
N GLY A 148 -1.10 12.74 -9.27
CA GLY A 148 -0.71 13.63 -10.36
C GLY A 148 -1.82 14.58 -10.80
N ALA A 149 -3.07 14.10 -10.88
CA ALA A 149 -4.23 14.91 -11.21
C ALA A 149 -4.61 15.87 -10.07
N ILE A 150 -4.49 15.42 -8.82
CA ILE A 150 -4.70 16.25 -7.62
C ILE A 150 -3.69 17.40 -7.60
N LEU A 151 -2.39 17.10 -7.79
CA LEU A 151 -1.32 18.11 -7.78
C LEU A 151 -1.46 19.13 -8.93
N LYS A 152 -1.91 18.69 -10.09
CA LYS A 152 -2.15 19.58 -11.23
C LYS A 152 -3.31 20.55 -10.97
N LYS A 153 -4.34 20.13 -10.22
CA LYS A 153 -5.45 20.98 -9.78
C LYS A 153 -5.02 21.98 -8.70
N THR A 154 -4.10 21.60 -7.80
CA THR A 154 -3.64 22.47 -6.70
C THR A 154 -2.49 23.40 -7.07
N GLY A 155 -1.73 23.10 -8.13
CA GLY A 155 -0.60 23.92 -8.62
C GLY A 155 -0.94 25.35 -9.08
N HIS A 156 -2.19 25.79 -8.98
CA HIS A 156 -2.61 27.19 -9.19
C HIS A 156 -2.58 28.04 -7.91
N VAL A 157 -2.30 27.47 -6.74
CA VAL A 157 -2.16 28.24 -5.49
C VAL A 157 -0.68 28.41 -5.16
N SER A 158 -0.23 29.64 -5.41
CA SER A 158 1.09 30.25 -5.17
C SER A 158 1.97 29.64 -4.06
N GLY A 159 3.20 29.26 -4.42
CA GLY A 159 4.45 29.93 -4.02
C GLY A 159 4.91 29.95 -2.55
N ASP A 160 4.01 29.85 -1.58
CA ASP A 160 4.33 29.96 -0.15
C ASP A 160 3.69 28.77 0.59
N GLU A 161 4.51 27.79 0.96
CA GLU A 161 4.16 26.85 2.04
C GLU A 161 3.88 27.70 3.30
N LYS A 162 2.65 27.65 3.82
CA LYS A 162 2.24 28.34 5.05
C LYS A 162 2.29 27.43 6.26
#